data_AF-A0A059A9R7-F1
#
_entry.id   AF-A0A059A9R7-F1
#
_cell.length_a   1.000
_cell.length_b   1.000
_cell.length_c   1.000
_cell.angle_alpha   90.00
_cell.angle_beta   90.00
_cell.angle_gamma   90.00
#
_symmetry.space_group_name_H-M   'P 1'
#
loop_
_entity.id
_entity.type
_entity.pdbx_description
1 polymer ?
#
loop_
_entity_poly.entity_id
_entity_poly.type
_entity_poly.pdbx_seq_one_letter_code
_entity_poly.pdbx_strand_id
1 'polypeptide(L)'
;MAASGDGAACVDGVEKLVSARKSLILSLEKSKALSSKLEKTGPRLAEINQRLPSLEAAVRPIRANKDALDAVGGHINRAVGPAAAVLKVFDAVHGLEKMLLSDPRNDSSVLKRLEEALRFLGDNCGLAIQWLEDIVEYLEDNTVADKGYISSLNKILQSLRELQSDGGRAHLDGGLLDAALDILES
;
A
#
# COMPACT_ATOMS: atom_id res chain seq x y z
N MET A 1 -76.00 -9.39 -58.67
CA MET A 1 -74.60 -9.85 -58.54
C MET A 1 -73.72 -8.69 -58.97
N ALA A 2 -72.76 -8.15 -58.23
CA ALA A 2 -72.25 -8.42 -56.90
C ALA A 2 -71.66 -7.09 -56.36
N ALA A 3 -72.14 -6.63 -55.21
CA ALA A 3 -71.55 -5.52 -54.46
C ALA A 3 -71.09 -6.09 -53.12
N SER A 4 -69.89 -6.68 -53.07
CA SER A 4 -69.32 -7.26 -51.84
C SER A 4 -67.79 -7.16 -51.73
N GLY A 5 -67.09 -6.43 -52.62
CA GLY A 5 -65.61 -6.42 -52.64
C GLY A 5 -64.92 -5.44 -51.69
N ASP A 6 -65.54 -4.30 -51.37
CA ASP A 6 -64.85 -3.17 -50.73
C ASP A 6 -64.84 -3.24 -49.18
N GLY A 7 -65.86 -3.87 -48.60
CA GLY A 7 -65.94 -4.09 -47.15
C GLY A 7 -64.91 -5.10 -46.62
N ALA A 8 -64.47 -6.06 -47.43
CA ALA A 8 -63.53 -7.10 -47.00
C ALA A 8 -62.07 -6.58 -46.89
N ALA A 9 -61.65 -5.69 -47.80
CA ALA A 9 -60.30 -5.12 -47.80
C ALA A 9 -60.08 -4.13 -46.63
N CYS A 10 -61.12 -3.36 -46.27
CA CYS A 10 -61.09 -2.46 -45.11
C CYS A 10 -60.97 -3.23 -43.79
N VAL A 11 -61.63 -4.39 -43.67
CA VAL A 11 -61.58 -5.24 -42.47
C VAL A 11 -60.19 -5.89 -42.30
N ASP A 12 -59.55 -6.36 -43.38
CA ASP A 12 -58.18 -6.90 -43.36
C ASP A 12 -57.12 -5.85 -42.94
N GLY A 13 -57.26 -4.61 -43.41
CA GLY A 13 -56.38 -3.50 -43.00
C GLY A 13 -56.48 -3.17 -41.51
N VAL A 14 -57.69 -3.20 -40.95
CA VAL A 14 -57.93 -2.98 -39.52
C VAL A 14 -57.37 -4.13 -38.67
N GLU A 15 -57.50 -5.38 -39.11
CA GLU A 15 -56.93 -6.54 -38.41
C GLU A 15 -55.40 -6.54 -38.38
N LYS A 16 -54.76 -6.15 -39.49
CA LYS A 16 -53.30 -5.96 -39.56
C LYS A 16 -52.83 -4.87 -38.60
N LEU A 17 -53.55 -3.75 -38.53
CA LEU A 17 -53.24 -2.65 -37.61
C LEU A 17 -53.39 -3.06 -36.13
N VAL A 18 -54.46 -3.79 -35.80
CA VAL A 18 -54.69 -4.31 -34.44
C VAL A 18 -53.59 -5.32 -34.06
N SER A 19 -53.17 -6.18 -34.99
CA SER A 19 -52.09 -7.14 -34.77
C SER A 19 -50.74 -6.44 -34.59
N ALA A 20 -50.43 -5.44 -35.41
CA ALA A 20 -49.23 -4.61 -35.27
C ALA A 20 -49.21 -3.87 -33.92
N ARG A 21 -50.34 -3.31 -33.49
CA ARG A 21 -50.49 -2.66 -32.18
C ARG A 21 -50.23 -3.64 -31.03
N LYS A 22 -50.80 -4.84 -31.07
CA LYS A 22 -50.56 -5.88 -30.06
C LYS A 22 -49.08 -6.27 -30.01
N SER A 23 -48.45 -6.44 -31.17
CA SER A 23 -47.02 -6.74 -31.26
C SER A 23 -46.15 -5.61 -30.68
N LEU A 24 -46.49 -4.35 -30.93
CA LEU A 24 -45.80 -3.19 -30.35
C LEU A 24 -45.94 -3.14 -28.83
N ILE A 25 -47.14 -3.37 -28.29
CA ILE A 25 -47.38 -3.41 -26.84
C ILE A 25 -46.53 -4.51 -26.19
N LEU A 26 -46.54 -5.72 -26.76
CA LEU A 26 -45.71 -6.82 -26.27
C LEU A 26 -44.22 -6.50 -26.34
N SER A 27 -43.76 -5.84 -27.40
CA SER A 27 -42.36 -5.42 -27.53
C SER A 27 -41.97 -4.35 -26.50
N LEU A 28 -42.90 -3.43 -26.19
CA LEU A 28 -42.72 -2.40 -25.19
C LEU A 28 -42.65 -3.00 -23.78
N GLU A 29 -43.51 -3.98 -23.47
CA GLU A 29 -43.46 -4.70 -22.20
C GLU A 29 -42.16 -5.47 -22.02
N LYS A 30 -41.66 -6.14 -23.08
CA LYS A 30 -40.34 -6.78 -23.06
C LYS A 30 -39.22 -5.77 -22.82
N SER A 31 -39.26 -4.61 -23.47
CA SER A 31 -38.27 -3.55 -23.27
C SER A 31 -38.27 -3.02 -21.83
N LYS A 32 -39.45 -2.81 -21.24
CA LYS A 32 -39.59 -2.42 -19.83
C LYS A 32 -39.02 -3.47 -18.88
N ALA A 33 -39.29 -4.74 -19.14
CA ALA A 33 -38.74 -5.84 -18.33
C ALA A 33 -37.21 -5.90 -18.42
N LEU A 34 -36.63 -5.64 -19.59
CA LEU A 34 -35.18 -5.53 -19.78
C LEU A 34 -34.60 -4.33 -19.03
N SER A 35 -35.23 -3.16 -19.13
CA SER A 35 -34.81 -1.94 -18.43
C SER A 35 -34.75 -2.17 -16.92
N SER A 36 -35.77 -2.81 -16.34
CA SER A 36 -35.79 -3.14 -14.91
C SER A 36 -34.67 -4.11 -14.50
N LYS A 37 -34.32 -5.07 -15.36
CA LYS A 37 -33.17 -5.97 -15.10
C LYS A 37 -31.84 -5.22 -15.17
N LEU A 38 -31.72 -4.27 -16.08
CA LEU A 38 -30.51 -3.45 -16.24
C LEU A 38 -30.31 -2.53 -15.03
N GLU A 39 -31.36 -1.86 -14.58
CA GLU A 39 -31.34 -1.04 -13.35
C GLU A 39 -30.91 -1.85 -12.13
N LYS A 40 -31.32 -3.11 -12.02
CA LYS A 40 -30.89 -4.01 -10.94
C LYS A 40 -29.43 -4.47 -11.08
N THR A 41 -28.90 -4.50 -12.30
CA THR A 41 -27.54 -4.98 -12.57
C THR A 41 -26.50 -3.88 -12.34
N GLY A 42 -26.84 -2.61 -12.58
CA GLY A 42 -25.96 -1.46 -12.37
C GLY A 42 -25.32 -1.41 -10.96
N PRO A 43 -26.11 -1.44 -9.88
CA PRO A 43 -25.59 -1.45 -8.51
C PRO A 43 -24.72 -2.67 -8.20
N ARG A 44 -25.07 -3.85 -8.72
CA ARG A 44 -24.26 -5.06 -8.54
C ARG A 44 -22.89 -4.93 -9.21
N LEU A 45 -22.84 -4.33 -10.40
CA LEU A 45 -21.58 -4.10 -11.10
C LEU A 45 -20.73 -3.06 -10.37
N ALA A 46 -21.35 -2.00 -9.84
CA ALA A 46 -20.67 -1.01 -9.02
C ALA A 46 -20.08 -1.64 -7.74
N GLU A 47 -20.83 -2.51 -7.06
CA GLU A 47 -20.36 -3.25 -5.88
C GLU A 47 -19.17 -4.15 -6.23
N ILE A 48 -19.24 -4.90 -7.34
CA ILE A 48 -18.13 -5.74 -7.79
C ILE A 48 -16.90 -4.89 -8.07
N ASN A 49 -17.03 -3.80 -8.83
CA ASN A 49 -15.93 -2.91 -9.14
C ASN A 49 -15.33 -2.24 -7.90
N GLN A 50 -16.14 -1.99 -6.86
CA GLN A 50 -15.65 -1.48 -5.57
C GLN A 50 -14.86 -2.55 -4.80
N ARG A 51 -15.27 -3.82 -4.84
CA ARG A 51 -14.65 -4.92 -4.07
C ARG A 51 -13.46 -5.57 -4.77
N LEU A 52 -13.42 -5.52 -6.10
CA LEU A 52 -12.38 -6.17 -6.91
C LEU A 52 -10.95 -5.75 -6.51
N PRO A 53 -10.62 -4.46 -6.30
CA PRO A 53 -9.25 -4.06 -5.96
C PRO A 53 -8.79 -4.63 -4.61
N SER A 54 -9.68 -4.68 -3.61
CA SER A 54 -9.39 -5.27 -2.31
C SER A 54 -9.13 -6.77 -2.41
N LEU A 55 -9.92 -7.47 -3.24
CA LEU A 55 -9.74 -8.90 -3.48
C LEU A 55 -8.45 -9.19 -4.26
N GLU A 56 -8.14 -8.39 -5.28
CA GLU A 56 -6.90 -8.51 -6.04
C GLU A 56 -5.67 -8.29 -5.17
N ALA A 57 -5.69 -7.30 -4.29
CA ALA A 57 -4.62 -7.07 -3.32
C ALA A 57 -4.45 -8.26 -2.36
N ALA A 58 -5.55 -8.83 -1.86
CA ALA A 58 -5.51 -9.97 -0.93
C ALA A 58 -4.99 -11.26 -1.57
N VAL A 59 -5.22 -11.45 -2.88
CA VAL A 59 -4.84 -12.67 -3.61
C VAL A 59 -3.48 -12.52 -4.32
N ARG A 60 -2.91 -11.31 -4.40
CA ARG A 60 -1.61 -11.06 -5.06
C ARG A 60 -0.45 -11.90 -4.48
N PRO A 61 -0.32 -12.09 -3.15
CA PRO A 61 0.69 -13.01 -2.60
C PRO A 61 0.49 -14.47 -2.99
N ILE A 62 -0.70 -14.87 -3.47
CA ILE A 62 -0.96 -16.22 -3.99
C ILE A 62 -0.66 -16.29 -5.50
N ARG A 63 -0.76 -15.16 -6.20
CA ARG A 63 -0.49 -15.03 -7.65
C ARG A 63 0.98 -14.75 -7.99
N ALA A 64 1.77 -14.26 -7.05
CA ALA A 64 3.20 -14.07 -7.26
C ALA A 64 3.88 -15.41 -7.56
N ASN A 65 5.03 -15.36 -8.25
CA ASN A 65 5.77 -16.56 -8.58
C ASN A 65 6.05 -17.37 -7.29
N LYS A 66 5.66 -18.65 -7.28
CA LYS A 66 5.82 -19.55 -6.14
C LYS A 66 7.26 -19.54 -5.61
N ASP A 67 8.24 -19.55 -6.50
CA ASP A 67 9.65 -19.54 -6.13
C ASP A 67 10.05 -18.21 -5.46
N ALA A 68 9.49 -17.10 -5.93
CA ALA A 68 9.74 -15.78 -5.35
C ALA A 68 9.10 -15.61 -3.97
N LEU A 69 7.92 -16.21 -3.76
CA LEU A 69 7.23 -16.26 -2.47
C LEU A 69 7.97 -17.16 -1.48
N ASP A 70 8.46 -18.31 -1.91
CA ASP A 70 9.23 -19.20 -1.05
C ASP A 70 10.58 -18.54 -0.65
N ALA A 71 11.18 -17.75 -1.53
CA ALA A 71 12.42 -17.01 -1.26
C ALA A 71 12.23 -15.72 -0.44
N VAL A 72 11.04 -15.09 -0.45
CA VAL A 72 10.82 -13.76 0.15
C VAL A 72 11.18 -13.73 1.64
N GLY A 73 10.90 -14.81 2.38
CA GLY A 73 11.23 -14.90 3.80
C GLY A 73 12.74 -14.80 4.05
N GLY A 74 13.56 -15.38 3.18
CA GLY A 74 15.02 -15.27 3.22
C GLY A 74 15.50 -13.84 2.96
N HIS A 75 14.93 -13.18 1.96
CA HIS A 75 15.24 -11.78 1.64
C HIS A 75 14.82 -10.83 2.78
N ILE A 76 13.63 -11.02 3.35
CA ILE A 76 13.16 -10.25 4.52
C ILE A 76 14.13 -10.42 5.68
N ASN A 77 14.50 -11.66 6.03
CA ASN A 77 15.41 -11.92 7.14
C ASN A 77 16.80 -11.31 6.93
N ARG A 78 17.30 -11.33 5.69
CA ARG A 78 18.59 -10.74 5.32
C ARG A 78 18.59 -9.21 5.43
N ALA A 79 17.44 -8.55 5.24
CA ALA A 79 17.32 -7.11 5.34
C ALA A 79 16.92 -6.62 6.74
N VAL A 80 15.82 -7.15 7.25
CA VAL A 80 15.17 -6.69 8.49
C VAL A 80 15.97 -7.10 9.73
N GLY A 81 16.58 -8.29 9.72
CA GLY A 81 17.38 -8.77 10.86
C GLY A 81 18.55 -7.84 11.19
N PRO A 82 19.43 -7.54 10.21
CA PRO A 82 20.51 -6.58 10.39
C PRO A 82 20.05 -5.15 10.69
N ALA A 83 19.01 -4.65 10.02
CA ALA A 83 18.46 -3.31 10.32
C ALA A 83 17.92 -3.23 11.77
N ALA A 84 17.27 -4.28 12.26
CA ALA A 84 16.82 -4.36 13.65
C ALA A 84 17.99 -4.45 14.65
N ALA A 85 19.13 -5.02 14.26
CA ALA A 85 20.32 -5.02 15.10
C ALA A 85 20.92 -3.61 15.26
N VAL A 86 20.91 -2.81 14.19
CA VAL A 86 21.32 -1.39 14.24
C VAL A 86 20.42 -0.61 15.19
N LEU A 87 19.09 -0.80 15.10
CA LEU A 87 18.14 -0.18 16.04
C LEU A 87 18.38 -0.57 17.50
N LYS A 88 18.74 -1.83 17.78
CA LYS A 88 19.09 -2.26 19.14
C LYS A 88 20.33 -1.55 19.69
N VAL A 89 21.31 -1.24 18.84
CA VAL A 89 22.49 -0.46 19.26
C VAL A 89 22.10 0.98 19.54
N PHE A 90 21.19 1.56 18.74
CA PHE A 90 20.62 2.88 18.99
C PHE A 90 19.87 2.95 20.33
N ASP A 91 19.07 1.93 20.67
CA ASP A 91 18.43 1.82 21.98
C ASP A 91 19.45 1.71 23.13
N ALA A 92 20.55 0.98 22.90
CA ALA A 92 21.63 0.85 23.88
C ALA A 92 22.37 2.18 24.10
N VAL A 93 22.55 3.00 23.07
CA VAL A 93 23.10 4.37 23.17
C VAL A 93 22.25 5.23 24.10
N HIS A 94 20.93 5.26 23.90
CA HIS A 94 20.02 6.00 24.79
C HIS A 94 20.11 5.51 26.25
N GLY A 95 20.31 4.20 26.45
CA GLY A 95 20.57 3.63 27.76
C GLY A 95 21.85 4.16 28.41
N LEU A 96 22.93 4.28 27.64
CA LEU A 96 24.22 4.82 28.10
C LEU A 96 24.15 6.33 28.39
N GLU A 97 23.44 7.09 27.57
CA GLU A 97 23.18 8.52 27.77
C GLU A 97 22.46 8.78 29.09
N LYS A 98 21.40 8.00 29.37
CA LYS A 98 20.67 8.09 30.63
C LYS A 98 21.57 7.79 31.83
N MET A 99 22.49 6.84 31.71
CA MET A 99 23.46 6.55 32.76
C MET A 99 24.39 7.74 33.00
N LEU A 100 24.98 8.31 31.93
CA LEU A 100 25.87 9.47 32.00
C LEU A 100 25.21 10.69 32.66
N LEU A 101 23.96 10.99 32.30
CA LEU A 101 23.20 12.10 32.88
C LEU A 101 22.85 11.90 34.36
N SER A 102 22.81 10.65 34.84
CA SER A 102 22.41 10.34 36.22
C SER A 102 23.55 10.41 37.24
N ASP A 103 24.81 10.22 36.80
CA ASP A 103 25.99 10.35 37.65
C ASP A 103 27.16 10.98 36.87
N PRO A 104 27.52 12.24 37.15
CA PRO A 104 28.61 12.93 36.47
C PRO A 104 30.01 12.38 36.82
N ARG A 105 30.12 11.43 37.77
CA ARG A 105 31.37 10.69 38.04
C ARG A 105 31.51 9.42 37.20
N ASN A 106 30.60 9.18 36.27
CA ASN A 106 30.66 7.99 35.43
C ASN A 106 32.02 7.84 34.74
N ASP A 107 32.54 6.62 34.84
CA ASP A 107 33.89 6.27 34.41
C ASP A 107 34.10 6.51 32.92
N SER A 108 35.33 6.88 32.54
CA SER A 108 35.83 6.98 31.15
C SER A 108 35.51 5.75 30.26
N SER A 109 35.14 4.62 30.85
CA SER A 109 34.68 3.41 30.17
C SER A 109 33.30 3.55 29.53
N VAL A 110 32.38 4.32 30.14
CA VAL A 110 31.03 4.57 29.59
C VAL A 110 31.12 5.48 28.37
N LEU A 111 31.96 6.51 28.42
CA LEU A 111 32.24 7.40 27.29
C LEU A 111 32.86 6.64 26.10
N LYS A 112 33.82 5.75 26.35
CA LYS A 112 34.40 4.90 25.30
C LYS A 112 33.36 3.99 24.63
N ARG A 113 32.47 3.38 25.42
CA ARG A 113 31.40 2.52 24.87
C ARG A 113 30.38 3.31 24.05
N LEU A 114 30.09 4.55 24.46
CA LEU A 114 29.23 5.46 23.71
C LEU A 114 29.87 5.85 22.37
N GLU A 115 31.14 6.25 22.38
CA GLU A 115 31.90 6.58 21.16
C GLU A 115 31.93 5.40 20.18
N GLU A 116 32.20 4.20 20.67
CA GLU A 116 32.19 2.97 19.86
C GLU A 116 30.82 2.69 19.27
N ALA A 117 29.74 2.88 20.04
CA ALA A 117 28.37 2.68 19.58
C ALA A 117 27.94 3.72 18.54
N LEU A 118 28.30 5.00 18.73
CA LEU A 118 28.03 6.08 17.77
C LEU A 118 28.79 5.84 16.46
N ARG A 119 30.05 5.41 16.51
CA ARG A 119 30.80 5.01 15.31
C ARG A 119 30.13 3.85 14.59
N PHE A 120 29.73 2.80 15.34
CA PHE A 120 28.98 1.69 14.76
C PHE A 120 27.70 2.17 14.06
N LEU A 121 26.92 3.06 14.68
CA LEU A 121 25.70 3.60 14.07
C LEU A 121 26.02 4.42 12.80
N GLY A 122 27.03 5.28 12.84
CA GLY A 122 27.47 6.05 11.67
C GLY A 122 27.83 5.16 10.48
N ASP A 123 28.53 4.06 10.75
CA ASP A 123 28.96 3.10 9.72
C ASP A 123 27.80 2.22 9.20
N ASN A 124 26.80 1.93 10.03
CA ASN A 124 25.78 0.92 9.72
C ASN A 124 24.38 1.48 9.39
N CYS A 125 24.05 2.72 9.73
CA CYS A 125 22.73 3.30 9.41
C CYS A 125 22.50 3.41 7.90
N GLY A 126 23.53 3.76 7.12
CA GLY A 126 23.42 3.78 5.66
C GLY A 126 23.22 2.40 5.05
N LEU A 127 23.94 1.41 5.58
CA LEU A 127 23.77 0.01 5.18
C LEU A 127 22.39 -0.52 5.56
N ALA A 128 21.85 -0.13 6.72
CA ALA A 128 20.51 -0.50 7.14
C ALA A 128 19.44 0.03 6.19
N ILE A 129 19.55 1.28 5.75
CA ILE A 129 18.65 1.86 4.73
C ILE A 129 18.78 1.06 3.43
N GLN A 130 20.00 0.79 2.96
CA GLN A 130 20.22 0.04 1.73
C GLN A 130 19.66 -1.38 1.79
N TRP A 131 19.84 -2.10 2.90
CA TRP A 131 19.25 -3.42 3.08
C TRP A 131 17.72 -3.41 3.00
N LEU A 132 17.08 -2.39 3.58
CA LEU A 132 15.63 -2.22 3.51
C LEU A 132 15.17 -1.85 2.09
N GLU A 133 15.97 -1.10 1.34
CA GLU A 133 15.70 -0.79 -0.06
C GLU A 133 15.78 -2.05 -0.94
N ASP A 134 16.82 -2.86 -0.76
CA ASP A 134 17.03 -4.10 -1.51
C ASP A 134 15.82 -5.06 -1.37
N ILE A 135 15.21 -5.15 -0.18
CA ILE A 135 14.01 -5.98 0.01
C ILE A 135 12.77 -5.34 -0.62
N VAL A 136 12.61 -4.01 -0.57
CA VAL A 136 11.47 -3.34 -1.19
C VAL A 136 11.53 -3.47 -2.72
N GLU A 137 12.71 -3.32 -3.31
CA GLU A 137 12.96 -3.57 -4.73
C GLU A 137 12.62 -5.02 -5.09
N TYR A 138 13.08 -6.00 -4.30
CA TYR A 138 12.73 -7.41 -4.52
C TYR A 138 11.21 -7.66 -4.47
N LEU A 139 10.50 -7.05 -3.51
CA LEU A 139 9.05 -7.19 -3.38
C LEU A 139 8.30 -6.58 -4.57
N GLU A 140 8.82 -5.47 -5.12
CA GLU A 140 8.30 -4.80 -6.30
C GLU A 140 8.51 -5.62 -7.56
N ASP A 141 9.75 -6.05 -7.82
CA ASP A 141 10.15 -6.83 -9.00
C ASP A 141 9.38 -8.16 -9.11
N ASN A 142 9.13 -8.79 -7.97
CA ASN A 142 8.44 -10.08 -7.91
C ASN A 142 6.93 -9.95 -7.70
N THR A 143 6.39 -8.73 -7.67
CA THR A 143 4.95 -8.44 -7.45
C THR A 143 4.37 -9.10 -6.20
N VAL A 144 5.21 -9.29 -5.17
CA VAL A 144 4.84 -10.00 -3.94
C VAL A 144 3.91 -9.16 -3.06
N ALA A 145 4.06 -7.84 -3.11
CA ALA A 145 3.26 -6.90 -2.32
C ALA A 145 2.40 -5.96 -3.18
N ASP A 146 1.45 -5.29 -2.53
CA ASP A 146 0.61 -4.32 -3.23
C ASP A 146 1.36 -3.04 -3.62
N LYS A 147 1.03 -2.44 -4.77
CA LYS A 147 1.65 -1.19 -5.23
C LYS A 147 1.48 -0.04 -4.23
N GLY A 148 0.32 0.04 -3.57
CA GLY A 148 0.09 1.04 -2.52
C GLY A 148 0.97 0.80 -1.30
N TYR A 149 1.21 -0.46 -0.95
CA TYR A 149 2.13 -0.84 0.12
C TYR A 149 3.59 -0.53 -0.24
N ILE A 150 4.06 -0.93 -1.41
CA ILE A 150 5.40 -0.58 -1.93
C ILE A 150 5.60 0.94 -1.98
N SER A 151 4.62 1.68 -2.49
CA SER A 151 4.68 3.14 -2.54
C SER A 151 4.79 3.77 -1.15
N SER A 152 4.16 3.17 -0.14
CA SER A 152 4.25 3.62 1.25
C SER A 152 5.63 3.33 1.84
N LEU A 153 6.20 2.14 1.57
CA LEU A 153 7.56 1.80 1.99
C LEU A 153 8.61 2.70 1.34
N ASN A 154 8.49 2.96 0.03
CA ASN A 154 9.38 3.86 -0.70
C ASN A 154 9.36 5.29 -0.12
N LYS A 155 8.18 5.79 0.28
CA LYS A 155 8.08 7.10 0.96
C LYS A 155 8.83 7.11 2.30
N ILE A 156 8.68 6.06 3.10
CA ILE A 156 9.39 5.94 4.39
C ILE A 156 10.90 5.89 4.16
N LEU A 157 11.37 5.09 3.20
CA LEU A 157 12.79 4.98 2.86
C LEU A 157 13.37 6.29 2.32
N GLN A 158 12.60 7.02 1.52
CA GLN A 158 12.99 8.35 1.06
C GLN A 158 13.16 9.32 2.25
N SER A 159 12.22 9.34 3.20
CA SER A 159 12.36 10.16 4.41
C SER A 159 13.59 9.77 5.24
N LEU A 160 13.93 8.48 5.32
CA LEU A 160 15.15 8.02 6.00
C LEU A 160 16.42 8.49 5.29
N ARG A 161 16.46 8.47 3.95
CA ARG A 161 17.59 9.03 3.19
C ARG A 161 17.70 10.53 3.37
N GLU A 162 16.58 11.24 3.35
CA GLU A 162 16.58 12.69 3.56
C GLU A 162 17.19 13.02 4.93
N LEU A 163 16.77 12.32 5.99
CA LEU A 163 17.35 12.44 7.33
C LEU A 163 18.85 12.09 7.39
N GLN A 164 19.31 11.12 6.61
CA GLN A 164 20.72 10.77 6.50
C GLN A 164 21.53 11.85 5.74
N SER A 165 20.97 12.37 4.64
CA SER A 165 21.63 13.32 3.74
C SER A 165 21.67 14.75 4.28
N ASP A 166 20.71 15.12 5.13
CA ASP A 166 20.71 16.36 5.92
C ASP A 166 21.73 16.30 7.08
N GLY A 167 22.62 15.30 7.06
CA GLY A 167 23.82 15.14 7.86
C GLY A 167 24.89 16.23 7.66
N GLY A 168 24.46 17.48 7.51
CA GLY A 168 25.26 18.66 7.87
C GLY A 168 25.10 19.08 9.33
N ARG A 169 24.01 18.68 10.03
CA ARG A 169 23.78 19.09 11.43
C ARG A 169 22.56 18.45 12.14
N ALA A 170 21.97 17.39 11.60
CA ALA A 170 20.91 16.66 12.32
C ALA A 170 21.55 15.78 13.42
N HIS A 171 21.75 16.39 14.58
CA HIS A 171 21.92 15.84 15.93
C HIS A 171 21.82 14.30 16.05
N LEU A 172 22.86 13.58 15.61
CA LEU A 172 22.98 12.13 15.81
C LEU A 172 23.18 11.75 17.29
N ASP A 173 23.27 12.75 18.16
CA ASP A 173 23.46 12.61 19.59
C ASP A 173 22.14 12.65 20.38
N GLY A 174 20.98 12.77 19.70
CA GLY A 174 19.67 12.80 20.35
C GLY A 174 19.45 13.95 21.36
N GLY A 175 20.24 15.02 21.32
CA GLY A 175 20.22 16.09 22.34
C GLY A 175 21.37 16.01 23.36
N LEU A 176 22.27 15.03 23.26
CA LEU A 176 23.30 14.79 24.27
C LEU A 176 24.34 15.92 24.36
N LEU A 177 24.77 16.51 23.24
CA LEU A 177 25.70 17.64 23.23
C LEU A 177 25.05 18.88 23.82
N ASP A 178 23.77 19.13 23.50
CA ASP A 178 23.01 20.24 24.09
C ASP A 178 22.84 20.03 25.60
N ALA A 179 22.51 18.81 26.04
CA ALA A 179 22.41 18.48 27.46
C ALA A 179 23.76 18.60 28.18
N ALA A 180 24.86 18.20 27.54
CA ALA A 180 26.20 18.34 28.09
C ALA A 180 26.66 19.81 28.17
N LEU A 181 26.28 20.64 27.19
CA LEU A 181 26.54 22.08 27.18
C LEU A 181 25.75 22.80 28.28
N ASP A 182 24.47 22.47 28.46
CA ASP A 182 23.63 23.01 29.54
C ASP A 182 24.21 22.72 30.95
N ILE A 183 24.84 21.54 31.13
CA ILE A 183 25.50 21.17 32.39
C ILE A 183 26.80 21.99 32.62
N LEU A 184 27.50 22.37 31.55
CA LEU A 184 28.76 23.13 31.60
C LEU A 184 28.54 24.64 31.78
N GLU A 185 27.39 25.15 31.32
CA GLU A 185 26.99 26.55 31.44
C GLU A 185 26.25 26.90 32.74
N SER A 186 25.94 25.90 33.59
CA SER A 186 25.42 26.04 34.97
C SER A 186 26.53 26.13 36.01
#